data_AF-A0A1E7FP76-F1
#
_entry.id   AF-A0A1E7FP76-F1
#
_cell.length_a   1.000
_cell.length_b   1.000
_cell.length_c   1.000
_cell.angle_alpha   90.00
_cell.angle_beta   90.00
_cell.angle_gamma   90.00
#
_symmetry.space_group_name_H-M   'P 1'
#
loop_
_entity.id
_entity.type
_entity.pdbx_description
1 polymer ?
#
loop_
_entity_poly.entity_id
_entity_poly.type
_entity_poly.pdbx_seq_one_letter_code
_entity_poly.pdbx_strand_id
1 'polypeptide(L)'
;MSNYESNSLPHNYMIHPYDVICARGKNAINHSGNKHYRSLIQHTLQRYSKARSKYEKTIIVTELIDKIKKKSPNGGFIKKNPTTKSYYQVSDHFSREKVGQNLRDSLGFQYKSSTKAKQCKRKRYNATVANNVESIIRSNHVVVNHMNELSNTLQYQCLNDNYDYIKSSSAIDIAINCDSSTTSSINGCEDTEYYINQLFIKTNRDILEALKKDHGLLQEFTQAEKSNK
;
A
#
# COMPACT_ATOMS: atom_id res chain seq x y z
N MET A 1 -24.24 28.01 -19.26
CA MET A 1 -22.97 28.73 -19.45
C MET A 1 -22.31 28.89 -18.10
N SER A 2 -21.09 28.38 -17.95
CA SER A 2 -20.42 28.20 -16.65
C SER A 2 -19.66 29.46 -16.23
N ASN A 3 -20.07 30.08 -15.12
CA ASN A 3 -19.34 31.15 -14.44
C ASN A 3 -18.03 30.60 -13.84
N TYR A 4 -16.96 30.59 -14.64
CA TYR A 4 -15.58 30.25 -14.23
C TYR A 4 -14.65 31.47 -14.25
N GLU A 5 -15.20 32.68 -14.31
CA GLU A 5 -14.39 33.89 -14.31
C GLU A 5 -13.97 34.24 -12.87
N SER A 6 -12.66 34.47 -12.69
CA SER A 6 -12.01 35.15 -11.55
C SER A 6 -11.47 34.34 -10.36
N ASN A 7 -11.07 33.07 -10.53
CA ASN A 7 -10.31 32.34 -9.47
C ASN A 7 -8.95 31.77 -9.93
N SER A 8 -8.47 32.14 -11.12
CA SER A 8 -7.17 31.67 -11.59
C SER A 8 -6.05 32.33 -10.78
N LEU A 9 -5.12 31.53 -10.27
CA LEU A 9 -3.90 32.04 -9.66
C LEU A 9 -2.91 32.42 -10.76
N PRO A 10 -1.92 33.30 -10.47
CA PRO A 10 -0.92 33.69 -11.45
C PRO A 10 -0.16 32.47 -12.01
N HIS A 11 0.32 32.58 -13.25
CA HIS A 11 1.01 31.47 -13.93
C HIS A 11 2.23 30.96 -13.14
N ASN A 12 2.94 31.87 -12.46
CA ASN A 12 4.07 31.57 -11.59
C ASN A 12 3.66 31.42 -10.10
N TYR A 13 2.44 30.97 -9.82
CA TYR A 13 2.00 30.76 -8.45
C TYR A 13 2.82 29.66 -7.78
N MET A 14 3.60 30.05 -6.78
CA MET A 14 4.31 29.12 -5.90
C MET A 14 3.34 28.58 -4.85
N ILE A 15 3.20 27.26 -4.80
CA ILE A 15 2.34 26.61 -3.83
C ILE A 15 2.86 26.92 -2.43
N HIS A 16 2.00 27.51 -1.61
CA HIS A 16 2.33 27.88 -0.25
C HIS A 16 2.34 26.64 0.65
N PRO A 17 3.20 26.55 1.69
CA PRO A 17 3.25 25.40 2.58
C PRO A 17 1.93 25.09 3.31
N TYR A 18 1.00 26.04 3.42
CA TYR A 18 -0.32 25.83 4.01
C TYR A 18 -1.45 25.64 2.97
N ASP A 19 -1.13 25.59 1.67
CA ASP A 19 -2.13 25.32 0.65
C ASP A 19 -2.60 23.88 0.66
N VAL A 20 -3.92 23.74 0.56
CA VAL A 20 -4.60 22.46 0.45
C VAL A 20 -4.79 22.14 -1.03
N ILE A 21 -3.95 21.25 -1.54
CA ILE A 21 -4.01 20.77 -2.91
C ILE A 21 -5.16 19.77 -3.05
N CYS A 22 -6.18 20.17 -3.80
CA CYS A 22 -7.36 19.36 -4.14
C CYS A 22 -7.08 18.43 -5.34
N ALA A 23 -6.18 17.47 -5.14
CA ALA A 23 -5.85 16.44 -6.14
C ALA A 23 -5.78 15.03 -5.51
N ARG A 24 -5.70 14.02 -6.37
CA ARG A 24 -5.43 12.62 -5.99
C ARG A 24 -3.93 12.34 -6.14
N GLY A 25 -3.43 11.33 -5.41
CA GLY A 25 -2.06 10.83 -5.54
C GLY A 25 -1.10 11.23 -4.41
N LYS A 26 0.07 10.58 -4.40
CA LYS A 26 1.08 10.68 -3.32
C LYS A 26 1.59 12.11 -3.12
N ASN A 27 1.83 12.85 -4.21
CA ASN A 27 2.37 14.22 -4.14
C ASN A 27 1.44 15.17 -3.39
N ALA A 28 0.13 15.12 -3.68
CA ALA A 28 -0.86 15.92 -2.96
C ALA A 28 -1.01 15.47 -1.51
N ILE A 29 -0.95 14.18 -1.23
CA ILE A 29 -1.04 13.65 0.14
C ILE A 29 0.14 14.11 1.01
N ASN A 30 1.34 14.12 0.44
CA ASN A 30 2.58 14.41 1.16
C ASN A 30 2.86 15.91 1.33
N HIS A 31 2.13 16.77 0.62
CA HIS A 31 2.24 18.22 0.75
C HIS A 31 1.98 18.67 2.20
N SER A 32 2.78 19.64 2.68
CA SER A 32 2.70 20.14 4.05
C SER A 32 1.31 20.68 4.39
N GLY A 33 0.67 21.39 3.47
CA GLY A 33 -0.67 21.96 3.68
C GLY A 33 -1.74 20.88 3.78
N ASN A 34 -1.59 19.78 3.04
CA ASN A 34 -2.50 18.64 3.14
C ASN A 34 -2.28 17.84 4.44
N LYS A 35 -1.04 17.75 4.95
CA LYS A 35 -0.75 17.19 6.27
C LYS A 35 -1.37 18.03 7.39
N HIS A 36 -1.18 19.36 7.33
CA HIS A 36 -1.79 20.30 8.27
C HIS A 36 -3.31 20.25 8.23
N TYR A 37 -3.91 20.26 7.04
CA TYR A 37 -5.35 20.07 6.83
C TYR A 37 -5.88 18.82 7.49
N ARG A 38 -5.21 17.66 7.33
CA ARG A 38 -5.62 16.40 7.97
C ARG A 38 -5.57 16.49 9.48
N SER A 39 -4.54 17.11 10.06
CA SER A 39 -4.46 17.35 11.50
C SER A 39 -5.61 18.22 11.98
N LEU A 40 -5.92 19.30 11.27
CA LEU A 40 -7.02 20.21 11.61
C LEU A 40 -8.38 19.50 11.56
N ILE A 41 -8.60 18.63 10.57
CA ILE A 41 -9.77 17.74 10.50
C ILE A 41 -9.85 16.89 11.77
N GLN A 42 -8.77 16.18 12.14
CA GLN A 42 -8.73 15.31 13.32
C GLN A 42 -9.08 16.05 14.62
N HIS A 43 -8.50 17.23 14.85
CA HIS A 43 -8.81 18.05 16.03
C HIS A 43 -10.28 18.53 16.06
N THR A 44 -10.91 18.66 14.89
CA THR A 44 -12.29 19.13 14.78
C THR A 44 -13.31 18.01 14.88
N LEU A 45 -12.91 16.74 14.70
CA LEU A 45 -13.83 15.60 14.68
C LEU A 45 -14.70 15.49 15.92
N GLN A 46 -14.12 15.66 17.11
CA GLN A 46 -14.87 15.51 18.35
C GLN A 46 -16.00 16.56 18.45
N ARG A 47 -15.70 17.82 18.13
CA ARG A 47 -16.69 18.90 18.13
C ARG A 47 -17.77 18.66 17.05
N TYR A 48 -17.35 18.25 15.86
CA TYR A 48 -18.27 17.93 14.76
C TYR A 48 -19.19 16.74 15.07
N SER A 49 -18.68 15.72 15.76
CA SER A 49 -19.45 14.54 16.18
C SER A 49 -20.50 14.88 17.25
N LYS A 50 -20.20 15.84 18.14
CA LYS A 50 -21.09 16.26 19.22
C LYS A 50 -22.18 17.24 18.76
N ALA A 51 -22.00 17.87 17.60
CA ALA A 51 -22.97 18.81 17.04
C ALA A 51 -24.31 18.12 16.74
N ARG A 52 -25.39 18.67 17.29
CA ARG A 52 -26.75 18.11 17.19
C ARG A 52 -27.48 18.60 15.96
N SER A 53 -27.22 19.84 15.54
CA SER A 53 -27.92 20.45 14.41
C SER A 53 -27.07 20.52 13.14
N LYS A 54 -27.75 20.58 11.98
CA LYS A 54 -27.10 20.86 10.69
C LYS A 54 -26.42 22.23 10.69
N TYR A 55 -27.01 23.21 11.37
CA TYR A 55 -26.48 24.57 11.47
C TYR A 55 -25.13 24.60 12.22
N GLU A 56 -25.03 23.94 13.37
CA GLU A 56 -23.77 23.82 14.12
C GLU A 56 -22.67 23.15 13.28
N LYS A 57 -23.01 22.08 12.54
CA LYS A 57 -22.07 21.42 11.63
C LYS A 57 -21.58 22.36 10.53
N THR A 58 -22.48 23.17 9.97
CA THR A 58 -22.12 24.19 8.97
C THR A 58 -21.18 25.25 9.55
N ILE A 59 -21.42 25.72 10.79
CA ILE A 59 -20.51 26.67 11.47
C ILE A 59 -19.12 26.05 11.60
N ILE A 60 -19.03 24.82 12.12
CA ILE A 60 -17.76 24.12 12.31
C ILE A 60 -16.98 23.98 10.99
N VAL A 61 -17.67 23.63 9.90
CA VAL A 61 -17.06 23.53 8.56
C VAL A 61 -16.57 24.90 8.08
N THR A 62 -17.36 25.95 8.30
CA THR A 62 -17.02 27.33 7.91
C THR A 62 -15.76 27.80 8.64
N GLU A 63 -15.73 27.67 9.97
CA GLU A 63 -14.55 28.02 10.77
C GLU A 63 -13.29 27.28 10.34
N LEU A 64 -13.41 26.02 9.92
CA LEU A 64 -12.28 25.23 9.44
C LEU A 64 -11.70 25.82 8.14
N ILE A 65 -12.58 26.18 7.21
CA ILE A 65 -12.20 26.77 5.92
C ILE A 65 -11.54 28.12 6.16
N ASP A 66 -12.11 28.94 7.02
CA ASP A 66 -11.57 30.27 7.35
C ASP A 66 -10.19 30.16 7.99
N LYS A 67 -9.98 29.17 8.89
CA LYS A 67 -8.64 28.88 9.45
C LYS A 67 -7.62 28.51 8.39
N ILE A 68 -8.01 27.74 7.38
CA ILE A 68 -7.11 27.33 6.28
C ILE A 68 -6.79 28.53 5.40
N LYS A 69 -7.81 29.28 4.97
CA LYS A 69 -7.63 30.49 4.15
C LYS A 69 -6.77 31.53 4.86
N LYS A 70 -6.98 31.76 6.16
CA LYS A 70 -6.20 32.71 6.96
C LYS A 70 -4.72 32.34 7.05
N LYS A 71 -4.39 31.04 7.03
CA LYS A 71 -2.99 30.56 7.06
C LYS A 71 -2.31 30.51 5.70
N SER A 72 -3.08 30.62 4.61
CA SER A 72 -2.54 30.56 3.25
C SER A 72 -2.80 31.87 2.51
N PRO A 73 -1.86 32.84 2.56
CA PRO A 73 -2.01 34.12 1.90
C PRO A 73 -2.14 33.89 0.39
N ASN A 74 -3.18 34.46 -0.23
CA ASN A 74 -3.52 34.33 -1.65
C ASN A 74 -3.90 32.90 -2.12
N GLY A 75 -4.07 31.95 -1.18
CA GLY A 75 -4.33 30.55 -1.48
C GLY A 75 -5.50 29.96 -0.71
N GLY A 76 -5.28 28.78 -0.12
CA GLY A 76 -6.27 28.07 0.69
C GLY A 76 -6.56 26.71 0.08
N PHE A 77 -7.70 26.55 -0.59
CA PHE A 77 -7.99 25.34 -1.37
C PHE A 77 -7.66 25.60 -2.82
N ILE A 78 -6.68 24.88 -3.36
CA ILE A 78 -6.23 25.05 -4.74
C ILE A 78 -6.38 23.77 -5.53
N LYS A 79 -6.56 23.88 -6.84
CA LYS A 79 -6.60 22.74 -7.76
C LYS A 79 -5.76 23.05 -8.99
N LYS A 80 -5.10 22.03 -9.53
CA LYS A 80 -4.34 22.14 -10.77
C LYS A 80 -5.26 21.93 -11.95
N ASN A 81 -5.24 22.85 -12.91
CA ASN A 81 -5.93 22.67 -14.18
C ASN A 81 -5.14 21.65 -15.02
N PRO A 82 -5.78 20.57 -15.52
CA PRO A 82 -5.08 19.54 -16.29
C PRO A 82 -4.56 20.06 -17.64
N THR A 83 -5.22 21.05 -18.24
CA THR A 83 -4.90 21.60 -19.57
C THR A 83 -3.82 22.66 -19.47
N THR A 84 -4.06 23.73 -18.72
CA THR A 84 -3.14 24.88 -18.62
C THR A 84 -1.97 24.64 -17.67
N LYS A 85 -2.00 23.56 -16.89
CA LYS A 85 -1.06 23.23 -15.79
C LYS A 85 -0.97 24.30 -14.69
N SER A 86 -1.76 25.37 -14.75
CA SER A 86 -1.84 26.42 -13.73
C SER A 86 -2.69 25.99 -12.54
N TYR A 87 -2.47 26.63 -11.39
CA TYR A 87 -3.32 26.46 -10.22
C TYR A 87 -4.44 27.49 -10.22
N TYR A 88 -5.57 27.11 -9.62
CA TYR A 88 -6.69 28.01 -9.39
C TYR A 88 -7.25 27.78 -8.00
N GLN A 89 -7.79 28.85 -7.42
CA GLN A 89 -8.49 28.77 -6.15
C GLN A 89 -9.85 28.10 -6.36
N VAL A 90 -10.16 27.18 -5.47
CA VAL A 90 -11.38 26.40 -5.56
C VAL A 90 -12.53 27.16 -4.90
N SER A 91 -13.74 27.02 -5.44
CA SER A 91 -14.92 27.70 -4.91
C SER A 91 -15.21 27.31 -3.46
N ASP A 92 -15.86 28.22 -2.74
CA ASP A 92 -16.26 28.01 -1.34
C ASP A 92 -17.19 26.81 -1.20
N HIS A 93 -18.08 26.61 -2.17
CA HIS A 93 -18.97 25.46 -2.22
C HIS A 93 -18.18 24.16 -2.22
N PHE A 94 -17.23 24.00 -3.15
CA PHE A 94 -16.41 22.80 -3.23
C PHE A 94 -15.53 22.64 -1.98
N SER A 95 -15.01 23.73 -1.42
CA SER A 95 -14.24 23.71 -0.18
C SER A 95 -15.06 23.15 0.99
N ARG A 96 -16.32 23.59 1.14
CA ARG A 96 -17.28 23.08 2.12
C ARG A 96 -17.59 21.61 1.92
N GLU A 97 -17.85 21.20 0.69
CA GLU A 97 -18.10 19.79 0.37
C GLU A 97 -16.91 18.90 0.71
N LYS A 98 -15.70 19.32 0.29
CA LYS A 98 -14.45 18.62 0.58
C LYS A 98 -14.25 18.45 2.08
N VAL A 99 -14.40 19.51 2.86
CA VAL A 99 -14.25 19.48 4.31
C VAL A 99 -15.30 18.57 4.94
N GLY A 100 -16.58 18.74 4.59
CA GLY A 100 -17.68 17.94 5.12
C GLY A 100 -17.51 16.46 4.82
N GLN A 101 -17.07 16.11 3.61
CA GLN A 101 -16.78 14.73 3.24
C GLN A 101 -15.63 14.15 4.06
N ASN A 102 -14.54 14.88 4.24
CA ASN A 102 -13.41 14.42 5.06
C ASN A 102 -13.81 14.20 6.52
N LEU A 103 -14.63 15.08 7.10
CA LEU A 103 -15.14 14.92 8.46
C LEU A 103 -16.01 13.66 8.58
N ARG A 104 -16.96 13.44 7.65
CA ARG A 104 -17.81 12.24 7.63
C ARG A 104 -16.99 10.96 7.48
N ASP A 105 -16.06 10.93 6.53
CA ASP A 105 -15.21 9.76 6.28
C ASP A 105 -14.33 9.44 7.48
N SER A 106 -13.82 10.47 8.16
CA SER A 106 -12.97 10.33 9.34
C SER A 106 -13.75 9.78 10.56
N LEU A 107 -15.01 10.18 10.73
CA LEU A 107 -15.88 9.60 11.76
C LEU A 107 -16.17 8.11 11.51
N GLY A 108 -16.30 7.71 10.25
CA GLY A 108 -16.48 6.31 9.88
C GLY A 108 -15.39 5.37 10.42
N PHE A 109 -14.16 5.85 10.60
CA PHE A 109 -13.08 5.06 11.21
C PHE A 109 -13.19 4.92 12.74
N GLN A 110 -13.92 5.82 13.41
CA GLN A 110 -14.05 5.80 14.87
C GLN A 110 -15.07 4.74 15.35
N TYR A 111 -16.05 4.38 14.53
CA TYR A 111 -17.02 3.34 14.88
C TYR A 111 -16.42 1.94 14.70
N LYS A 112 -16.34 1.18 15.79
CA LYS A 112 -15.85 -0.22 15.82
C LYS A 112 -16.58 -1.14 14.82
N SER A 113 -17.84 -0.82 14.50
CA SER A 113 -18.68 -1.58 13.58
C SER A 113 -18.46 -1.27 12.10
N SER A 114 -17.71 -0.22 11.75
CA SER A 114 -17.56 0.19 10.36
C SER A 114 -16.76 -0.83 9.55
N THR A 115 -17.07 -0.94 8.26
CA THR A 115 -16.38 -1.85 7.33
C THR A 115 -14.87 -1.58 7.30
N LYS A 116 -14.47 -0.31 7.32
CA LYS A 116 -13.06 0.10 7.36
C LYS A 116 -12.38 -0.30 8.67
N ALA A 117 -13.05 -0.13 9.82
CA ALA A 117 -12.51 -0.57 11.12
C ALA A 117 -12.34 -2.10 11.18
N LYS A 118 -13.33 -2.86 10.69
CA LYS A 118 -13.27 -4.32 10.57
C LYS A 118 -12.15 -4.78 9.63
N GLN A 119 -11.99 -4.13 8.48
CA GLN A 119 -10.92 -4.43 7.53
C GLN A 119 -9.54 -4.17 8.13
N CYS A 120 -9.34 -3.04 8.81
CA CYS A 120 -8.10 -2.77 9.53
C CYS A 120 -7.81 -3.81 10.62
N LYS A 121 -8.84 -4.24 11.38
CA LYS A 121 -8.70 -5.29 12.39
C LYS A 121 -8.28 -6.62 11.76
N ARG A 122 -8.94 -7.05 10.68
CA ARG A 122 -8.57 -8.26 9.93
C ARG A 122 -7.13 -8.19 9.42
N LYS A 123 -6.71 -7.07 8.85
CA LYS A 123 -5.34 -6.90 8.36
C LYS A 123 -4.29 -7.03 9.48
N ARG A 124 -4.57 -6.44 10.65
CA ARG A 124 -3.69 -6.56 11.84
C ARG A 124 -3.64 -7.99 12.37
N TYR A 125 -4.79 -8.66 12.45
CA TYR A 125 -4.86 -10.06 12.86
C TYR A 125 -4.04 -10.95 11.91
N ASN A 126 -4.26 -10.82 10.59
CA ASN A 126 -3.51 -11.59 9.59
C ASN A 126 -2.01 -11.33 9.65
N ALA A 127 -1.58 -10.08 9.88
CA ALA A 127 -0.16 -9.76 10.07
C ALA A 127 0.42 -10.45 11.32
N THR A 128 -0.36 -10.53 12.40
CA THR A 128 0.05 -11.23 13.63
C THR A 128 0.18 -12.73 13.37
N VAL A 129 -0.79 -13.33 12.69
CA VAL A 129 -0.73 -14.75 12.30
C VAL A 129 0.48 -15.02 11.40
N ALA A 130 0.74 -14.17 10.41
CA ALA A 130 1.91 -14.29 9.54
C ALA A 130 3.23 -14.26 10.33
N ASN A 131 3.38 -13.32 11.27
CA ASN A 131 4.56 -13.24 12.12
C ASN A 131 4.72 -14.48 13.01
N ASN A 132 3.62 -15.01 13.55
CA ASN A 132 3.65 -16.23 14.37
C ASN A 132 4.09 -17.44 13.54
N VAL A 133 3.56 -17.58 12.33
CA VAL A 133 3.95 -18.64 11.39
C VAL A 133 5.43 -18.52 11.01
N GLU A 134 5.91 -17.32 10.70
CA GLU A 134 7.31 -17.05 10.41
C GLU A 134 8.22 -17.42 11.59
N SER A 135 7.79 -17.11 12.82
CA SER A 135 8.52 -17.49 14.04
C SER A 135 8.63 -19.00 14.21
N ILE A 136 7.54 -19.75 13.96
CA ILE A 136 7.54 -21.22 14.04
C ILE A 136 8.48 -21.82 12.99
N ILE A 137 8.40 -21.35 11.75
CA ILE A 137 9.28 -21.79 10.66
C ILE A 137 10.74 -21.55 11.03
N ARG A 138 11.07 -20.35 11.53
CA ARG A 138 12.45 -20.02 11.94
C ARG A 138 12.96 -20.83 13.14
N SER A 139 12.07 -21.29 14.01
CA SER A 139 12.47 -22.09 15.18
C SER A 139 12.82 -23.54 14.80
N ASN A 140 12.41 -24.00 13.61
CA ASN A 140 12.72 -25.33 13.13
C ASN A 140 14.02 -25.31 12.29
N HIS A 141 15.12 -25.74 12.90
CA HIS A 141 16.44 -25.74 12.28
C HIS A 141 16.52 -26.60 11.00
N VAL A 142 15.75 -27.70 10.90
CA VAL A 142 15.71 -28.54 9.69
C VAL A 142 15.08 -27.77 8.54
N VAL A 143 13.97 -27.09 8.79
CA VAL A 143 13.27 -26.27 7.80
C VAL A 143 14.13 -25.08 7.39
N VAL A 144 14.74 -24.38 8.36
CA VAL A 144 15.64 -23.25 8.08
C VAL A 144 16.83 -23.68 7.21
N ASN A 145 17.45 -24.82 7.50
CA ASN A 145 18.57 -25.31 6.72
C ASN A 145 18.17 -25.66 5.30
N HIS A 146 17.05 -26.35 5.11
CA HIS A 146 16.52 -26.62 3.77
C HIS A 146 16.16 -25.34 3.02
N MET A 147 15.58 -24.34 3.70
CA MET A 147 15.29 -23.04 3.09
C MET A 147 16.57 -22.32 2.64
N ASN A 148 17.63 -22.36 3.46
CA ASN A 148 18.91 -21.77 3.12
C ASN A 148 19.58 -22.51 1.97
N GLU A 149 19.53 -23.85 1.97
CA GLU A 149 20.07 -24.68 0.91
C GLU A 149 19.37 -24.41 -0.42
N LEU A 150 18.03 -24.39 -0.44
CA LEU A 150 17.24 -24.00 -1.60
C LEU A 150 17.54 -22.56 -2.05
N SER A 151 17.65 -21.62 -1.11
CA SER A 151 17.99 -20.23 -1.43
C SER A 151 19.38 -20.10 -2.05
N ASN A 152 20.34 -20.86 -1.56
CA ASN A 152 21.69 -20.91 -2.13
C ASN A 152 21.67 -21.56 -3.51
N THR A 153 20.99 -22.69 -3.70
CA THR A 153 20.84 -23.35 -5.00
C THR A 153 20.22 -22.41 -6.04
N LEU A 154 19.16 -21.68 -5.67
CA LEU A 154 18.53 -20.69 -6.54
C LEU A 154 19.47 -19.51 -6.86
N GLN A 155 20.25 -19.03 -5.89
CA GLN A 155 21.26 -18.00 -6.14
C GLN A 155 22.36 -18.49 -7.10
N TYR A 156 22.84 -19.73 -6.94
CA TYR A 156 23.83 -20.33 -7.84
C TYR A 156 23.27 -20.57 -9.25
N GLN A 157 21.99 -20.94 -9.38
CA GLN A 157 21.32 -21.08 -10.67
C GLN A 157 21.19 -19.72 -11.38
N CYS A 158 20.75 -18.66 -10.69
CA CYS A 158 20.68 -17.31 -11.26
C CYS A 158 22.06 -16.73 -11.67
N LEU A 159 23.15 -17.15 -11.02
CA LEU A 159 24.52 -16.79 -11.39
C LEU A 159 25.01 -17.59 -12.61
N ASN A 160 24.66 -18.87 -12.71
CA ASN A 160 25.02 -19.71 -13.85
C ASN A 160 24.23 -19.34 -15.12
N ASP A 161 22.95 -18.99 -14.99
CA ASP A 161 22.16 -18.45 -16.11
C ASP A 161 22.75 -17.15 -16.68
N ASN A 162 23.37 -16.32 -15.80
CA ASN A 162 24.15 -15.16 -16.23
C ASN A 162 25.50 -15.55 -16.88
N TYR A 163 26.16 -16.59 -16.40
CA TYR A 163 27.44 -17.05 -16.94
C TYR A 163 27.30 -17.71 -18.32
N ASP A 164 26.25 -18.51 -18.54
CA ASP A 164 25.94 -19.10 -19.84
C ASP A 164 25.45 -18.05 -20.84
N TYR A 165 24.77 -16.99 -20.39
CA TYR A 165 24.48 -15.81 -21.22
C TYR A 165 25.78 -15.12 -21.69
N ILE A 166 26.73 -14.89 -20.79
CA ILE A 166 28.04 -14.28 -21.11
C ILE A 166 28.88 -15.17 -22.03
N LYS A 167 28.83 -16.50 -21.85
CA LYS A 167 29.57 -17.47 -22.68
C LYS A 167 28.96 -17.63 -24.08
N SER A 168 27.64 -17.44 -24.22
CA SER A 168 26.96 -17.39 -25.53
C SER A 168 27.24 -16.10 -26.31
N SER A 169 27.61 -15.01 -25.62
CA SER A 169 27.94 -13.71 -26.21
C SER A 169 29.41 -13.51 -26.60
N SER A 170 30.29 -14.50 -26.45
CA SER A 170 31.70 -14.35 -26.89
C SER A 170 31.92 -14.60 -28.39
N ALA A 171 30.85 -14.62 -29.19
CA ALA A 171 30.93 -14.47 -30.64
C ALA A 171 30.22 -13.17 -31.04
N ILE A 172 31.03 -12.19 -31.47
CA ILE A 172 30.70 -10.91 -32.12
C ILE A 172 30.66 -9.67 -31.20
N ASP A 173 31.81 -8.98 -31.17
CA ASP A 173 32.08 -7.54 -31.14
C ASP A 173 31.26 -6.58 -30.25
N ILE A 174 31.95 -6.04 -29.25
CA ILE A 174 32.17 -4.61 -28.95
C ILE A 174 31.12 -3.65 -29.56
N ALA A 175 30.14 -3.22 -28.76
CA ALA A 175 30.08 -1.85 -28.19
C ALA A 175 28.64 -1.40 -27.85
N ILE A 176 28.60 -0.43 -26.92
CA ILE A 176 27.58 0.60 -26.70
C ILE A 176 26.49 0.27 -25.66
N ASN A 177 26.67 0.91 -24.50
CA ASN A 177 25.65 1.39 -23.56
C ASN A 177 24.25 1.52 -24.17
N CYS A 178 23.23 0.91 -23.55
CA CYS A 178 21.94 1.60 -23.41
C CYS A 178 21.01 0.93 -22.42
N ASP A 179 20.31 1.80 -21.70
CA ASP A 179 18.98 1.62 -21.12
C ASP A 179 18.02 0.80 -21.98
N SER A 180 16.98 0.32 -21.28
CA SER A 180 15.61 0.02 -21.76
C SER A 180 15.26 -1.45 -21.92
N SER A 181 14.25 -1.86 -21.14
CA SER A 181 12.96 -2.26 -21.70
C SER A 181 13.04 -3.00 -23.04
N THR A 182 13.39 -4.28 -23.02
CA THR A 182 13.14 -5.16 -24.18
C THR A 182 12.57 -6.47 -23.67
N THR A 183 11.24 -6.57 -23.75
CA THR A 183 10.52 -7.83 -23.84
C THR A 183 10.92 -8.50 -25.15
N SER A 184 11.60 -9.64 -25.08
CA SER A 184 11.77 -10.55 -26.20
C SER A 184 11.61 -11.97 -25.71
N SER A 185 10.56 -12.62 -26.22
CA SER A 185 10.24 -14.04 -26.04
C SER A 185 11.46 -14.92 -26.29
N ILE A 186 11.80 -15.76 -25.31
CA ILE A 186 12.60 -16.97 -25.52
C ILE A 186 11.67 -18.14 -25.19
N ASN A 187 11.33 -18.90 -26.23
CA ASN A 187 10.65 -20.18 -26.10
C ASN A 187 11.65 -21.23 -25.60
N GLY A 188 11.26 -21.98 -24.58
CA GLY A 188 11.85 -23.28 -24.23
C GLY A 188 12.48 -23.35 -22.85
N CYS A 189 11.78 -23.97 -21.90
CA CYS A 189 12.24 -25.21 -21.27
C CYS A 189 11.10 -25.75 -20.38
N GLU A 190 10.18 -26.52 -20.99
CA GLU A 190 9.13 -27.26 -20.26
C GLU A 190 9.73 -28.18 -19.16
N ASP A 191 11.02 -28.51 -19.25
CA ASP A 191 11.74 -29.34 -18.28
C ASP A 191 12.06 -28.60 -16.96
N THR A 192 12.20 -27.27 -16.95
CA THR A 192 12.50 -26.51 -15.71
C THR A 192 11.29 -26.42 -14.79
N GLU A 193 10.12 -26.12 -15.34
CA GLU A 193 8.86 -26.10 -14.59
C GLU A 193 8.46 -27.51 -14.13
N TYR A 194 8.70 -28.53 -14.96
CA TYR A 194 8.52 -29.93 -14.57
C TYR A 194 9.45 -30.32 -13.42
N TYR A 195 10.74 -29.98 -13.48
CA TYR A 195 11.71 -30.30 -12.44
C TYR A 195 11.41 -29.59 -11.11
N ILE A 196 11.02 -28.31 -11.14
CA ILE A 196 10.62 -27.57 -9.95
C ILE A 196 9.36 -28.17 -9.32
N ASN A 197 8.36 -28.51 -10.14
CA ASN A 197 7.16 -29.18 -9.66
C ASN A 197 7.47 -30.56 -9.07
N GLN A 198 8.36 -31.34 -9.70
CA GLN A 198 8.79 -32.63 -9.16
C GLN A 198 9.56 -32.49 -7.86
N LEU A 199 10.41 -31.47 -7.73
CA LEU A 199 11.15 -31.19 -6.50
C LEU A 199 10.18 -30.80 -5.38
N PHE A 200 9.21 -29.93 -5.66
CA PHE A 200 8.18 -29.53 -4.69
C PHE A 200 7.32 -30.72 -4.24
N ILE A 201 6.89 -31.59 -5.17
CA ILE A 201 6.12 -32.79 -4.86
C ILE A 201 6.95 -33.77 -4.01
N LYS A 202 8.22 -33.96 -4.36
CA LYS A 202 9.12 -34.84 -3.62
C LYS A 202 9.36 -34.32 -2.20
N THR A 203 9.67 -33.04 -2.03
CA THR A 203 9.88 -32.45 -0.70
C THR A 203 8.63 -32.53 0.17
N ASN A 204 7.45 -32.26 -0.39
CA ASN A 204 6.20 -32.43 0.35
C ASN A 204 5.93 -33.90 0.73
N ARG A 205 6.25 -34.85 -0.16
CA ARG A 205 6.16 -36.29 0.15
C ARG A 205 7.10 -36.67 1.30
N ASP A 206 8.35 -36.23 1.25
CA ASP A 206 9.36 -36.57 2.26
C ASP A 206 8.99 -35.99 3.64
N ILE A 207 8.45 -34.76 3.68
CA ILE A 207 7.91 -34.15 4.90
C ILE A 207 6.74 -34.97 5.45
N LEU A 208 5.78 -35.34 4.59
CA LEU A 208 4.62 -36.13 5.00
C LEU A 208 5.02 -37.52 5.48
N GLU A 209 6.02 -38.15 4.86
CA GLU A 209 6.54 -39.45 5.30
C GLU A 209 7.28 -39.34 6.63
N ALA A 210 8.06 -38.28 6.85
CA ALA A 210 8.71 -38.04 8.12
C ALA A 210 7.68 -37.87 9.26
N LEU A 211 6.62 -37.09 9.01
CA LEU A 211 5.52 -36.91 9.95
C LEU A 211 4.73 -38.21 10.18
N LYS A 212 4.57 -39.04 9.16
CA LYS A 212 3.87 -40.33 9.27
C LYS A 212 4.69 -41.40 10.02
N LYS A 213 6.02 -41.27 10.03
CA LYS A 213 6.93 -42.17 10.77
C LYS A 213 7.10 -41.76 12.24
N ASP A 214 6.72 -40.53 12.60
CA ASP A 214 6.68 -40.09 13.99
C ASP A 214 5.42 -40.60 14.70
N HIS A 215 5.53 -41.81 15.25
CA HIS A 215 4.45 -42.46 15.98
C HIS A 215 4.00 -41.70 17.24
N GLY A 216 4.86 -40.87 17.84
CA GLY A 216 4.50 -40.05 19.00
C GLY A 216 3.57 -38.90 18.61
N LEU A 217 3.93 -38.16 17.56
CA LEU A 217 3.12 -37.07 17.00
C LEU A 217 1.76 -37.56 16.49
N LEU A 218 1.71 -38.73 15.85
CA LEU A 218 0.46 -39.34 15.39
C LEU A 218 -0.47 -39.74 16.55
N GLN A 219 0.07 -40.25 17.65
CA GLN A 219 -0.71 -40.58 18.84
C GLN A 219 -1.28 -39.32 19.49
N GLU A 220 -0.49 -38.25 19.58
CA GLU A 220 -0.91 -36.98 20.15
C GLU A 220 -2.02 -36.31 19.31
N PHE A 221 -1.91 -36.38 17.98
CA PHE A 221 -2.96 -35.92 17.07
C PHE A 221 -4.26 -36.74 17.21
N THR A 222 -4.14 -38.07 17.29
CA THR A 222 -5.29 -38.97 17.45
C THR A 222 -5.98 -38.75 18.81
N GLN A 223 -5.19 -38.48 19.85
CA GLN A 223 -5.69 -38.14 21.19
C GLN A 223 -6.42 -36.78 21.19
N ALA A 224 -5.88 -35.80 20.48
CA ALA A 224 -6.47 -34.46 20.34
C ALA A 224 -7.78 -34.48 19.53
N GLU A 225 -7.90 -35.31 18.49
CA GLU A 225 -9.17 -35.48 17.75
C GLU A 225 -10.23 -36.19 18.58
N LYS A 226 -9.86 -37.23 19.35
CA LYS A 226 -10.79 -37.92 20.25
C LYS A 226 -11.30 -37.04 21.40
N SER A 227 -10.50 -36.04 21.82
CA SER A 227 -10.87 -35.11 22.89
C SER A 227 -11.76 -33.95 22.41
N ASN A 228 -11.95 -33.79 21.08
CA ASN A 228 -12.79 -32.78 20.45
C ASN A 228 -14.11 -33.35 19.89
N LYS A 229 -14.43 -34.62 20.18
CA LYS A 229 -15.74 -35.25 19.95
C LYS A 229 -16.44 -35.43 21.29
#